data_AF-A0AAW0IVM1-F1
#
_entry.id   AF-A0AAW0IVM1-F1
#
_cell.length_a   1.000
_cell.length_b   1.000
_cell.length_c   1.000
_cell.angle_alpha   90.00
_cell.angle_beta   90.00
_cell.angle_gamma   90.00
#
_symmetry.space_group_name_H-M   'P 1'
#
loop_
_entity.id
_entity.type
_entity.pdbx_description
1 polymer ?
#
loop_
_entity_poly.entity_id
_entity_poly.type
_entity_poly.pdbx_seq_one_letter_code
_entity_poly.pdbx_strand_id
1 'polypeptide(L)'
;MKKNHEEEVKGLEAQIASSGLTVEVDAPKSQDLSKIMADIRAQYELLAQKNREELDKYWSQQIEESTTVVTTQSAEIRDAETTLTDLRRTFQALEIDLEAMRNQKISLENSLRDVEARYNMQMEQLNGVLLHLESELAQTRAEGQRQTQEYEALLNIKVKLESEISTYRRLLEDGEDFSLRDALDSSNSMQTIQKTTTRKVVDGKVVSETNDTRVLRH
;
A
#
# COMPACT_ATOMS: atom_id res chain seq x y z
N MET A 1 -138.52 61.02 0.35
CA MET A 1 -137.47 59.98 0.53
C MET A 1 -136.08 60.39 0.01
N LYS A 2 -135.91 61.16 -1.08
CA LYS A 2 -134.57 61.73 -1.42
C LYS A 2 -134.18 62.95 -0.59
N LYS A 3 -135.16 63.78 -0.20
CA LYS A 3 -134.95 65.01 0.58
C LYS A 3 -134.47 64.77 2.02
N ASN A 4 -134.97 63.73 2.69
CA ASN A 4 -134.49 63.35 4.03
C ASN A 4 -133.07 62.80 4.04
N HIS A 5 -132.65 62.08 2.98
CA HIS A 5 -131.29 61.54 2.92
C HIS A 5 -130.25 62.65 2.75
N GLU A 6 -130.59 63.71 2.00
CA GLU A 6 -129.73 64.89 1.82
C GLU A 6 -129.61 65.72 3.11
N GLU A 7 -130.67 65.79 3.92
CA GLU A 7 -130.64 66.41 5.24
C GLU A 7 -129.90 65.54 6.27
N GLU A 8 -130.01 64.21 6.21
CA GLU A 8 -129.24 63.29 7.06
C GLU A 8 -127.74 63.32 6.74
N VAL A 9 -127.34 63.36 5.46
CA VAL A 9 -125.93 63.48 5.08
C VAL A 9 -125.35 64.82 5.50
N LYS A 10 -126.07 65.93 5.32
CA LYS A 10 -125.64 67.24 5.84
C LYS A 10 -125.61 67.28 7.38
N GLY A 11 -126.54 66.58 8.03
CA GLY A 11 -126.55 66.43 9.49
C GLY A 11 -125.34 65.65 10.00
N LEU A 12 -124.96 64.56 9.31
CA LEU A 12 -123.78 63.75 9.63
C LEU A 12 -122.48 64.49 9.30
N GLU A 13 -122.41 65.23 8.20
CA GLU A 13 -121.26 66.08 7.85
C GLU A 13 -121.07 67.21 8.88
N ALA A 14 -122.16 67.82 9.38
CA ALA A 14 -122.09 68.81 10.45
C ALA A 14 -121.70 68.19 11.81
N GLN A 15 -122.08 66.94 12.06
CA GLN A 15 -121.67 66.21 13.26
C GLN A 15 -120.18 65.79 13.20
N ILE A 16 -119.66 65.47 12.02
CA ILE A 16 -118.24 65.21 11.77
C ILE A 16 -117.41 66.50 11.85
N ALA A 17 -117.93 67.63 11.37
CA ALA A 17 -117.25 68.93 11.46
C ALA A 17 -117.27 69.55 12.87
N SER A 18 -118.29 69.27 13.69
CA SER A 18 -118.38 69.74 15.09
C SER A 18 -117.63 68.82 16.07
N SER A 19 -117.43 67.56 15.71
CA SER A 19 -116.42 66.68 16.29
C SER A 19 -115.05 67.10 15.76
N GLY A 20 -114.48 68.17 16.32
CA GLY A 20 -113.09 68.61 16.10
C GLY A 20 -112.08 67.57 16.60
N LEU A 21 -112.10 66.38 16.03
CA LEU A 21 -111.17 65.29 16.25
C LEU A 21 -110.14 65.36 15.13
N THR A 22 -109.19 66.28 15.26
CA THR A 22 -107.92 66.17 14.56
C THR A 22 -107.23 64.91 15.08
N VAL A 23 -107.37 63.81 14.35
CA VAL A 23 -106.53 62.64 14.52
C VAL A 23 -105.16 63.01 13.96
N GLU A 24 -104.29 63.54 14.83
CA GLU A 24 -102.86 63.52 14.55
C GLU A 24 -102.46 62.06 14.44
N VAL A 25 -102.25 61.61 13.21
CA VAL A 25 -101.60 60.34 12.93
C VAL A 25 -100.16 60.51 13.40
N ASP A 26 -99.87 60.12 14.64
CA ASP A 26 -98.50 59.89 15.11
C ASP A 26 -97.96 58.65 14.40
N ALA A 27 -97.67 58.82 13.11
CA ALA A 27 -96.83 57.90 12.38
C ALA A 27 -95.41 58.07 12.95
N PRO A 28 -94.82 57.06 13.61
CA PRO A 28 -93.45 57.16 14.06
C PRO A 28 -92.60 57.57 12.85
N LYS A 29 -91.77 58.61 13.03
CA LYS A 29 -90.90 59.19 11.99
C LYS A 29 -90.44 58.09 11.05
N SER A 30 -90.80 58.20 9.76
CA SER A 30 -90.43 57.23 8.73
C SER A 30 -88.98 56.83 8.93
N GLN A 31 -88.72 55.58 9.29
CA GLN A 31 -87.36 55.06 9.39
C GLN A 31 -86.67 55.41 8.06
N ASP A 32 -85.60 56.21 8.14
CA ASP A 32 -84.91 56.67 6.94
C ASP A 32 -84.16 55.48 6.34
N LEU A 33 -84.87 54.75 5.47
CA LEU A 33 -84.39 53.57 4.76
C LEU A 33 -83.10 53.89 3.99
N SER A 34 -82.90 55.15 3.58
CA SER A 34 -81.67 55.61 2.97
C SER A 34 -80.48 55.51 3.92
N LYS A 35 -80.66 55.91 5.18
CA LYS A 35 -79.63 55.82 6.23
C LYS A 35 -79.32 54.38 6.61
N ILE A 36 -80.35 53.53 6.75
CA ILE A 36 -80.16 52.09 7.04
C ILE A 36 -79.43 51.39 5.87
N MET A 37 -79.79 51.70 4.62
CA MET A 37 -79.10 51.19 3.43
C MET A 37 -77.64 51.67 3.35
N ALA A 38 -77.37 52.92 3.74
CA ALA A 38 -76.01 53.46 3.81
C ALA A 38 -75.17 52.77 4.90
N ASP A 39 -75.74 52.52 6.08
CA ASP A 39 -75.08 51.81 7.18
C ASP A 39 -74.81 50.34 6.80
N ILE A 40 -75.75 49.66 6.13
CA ILE A 40 -75.54 48.29 5.63
C ILE A 40 -74.41 48.28 4.59
N ARG A 41 -74.37 49.25 3.66
CA ARG A 41 -73.26 49.37 2.70
C ARG A 41 -71.93 49.61 3.41
N ALA A 42 -71.89 50.52 4.39
CA ALA A 42 -70.67 50.80 5.15
C ALA A 42 -70.17 49.56 5.90
N GLN A 43 -71.06 48.76 6.49
CA GLN A 43 -70.71 47.49 7.14
C GLN A 43 -70.18 46.46 6.15
N TYR A 44 -70.78 46.35 4.96
CA TYR A 44 -70.29 45.46 3.90
C TYR A 44 -68.93 45.89 3.36
N GLU A 45 -68.72 47.20 3.15
CA GLU A 45 -67.44 47.75 2.71
C GLU A 45 -66.33 47.44 3.74
N LEU A 46 -66.64 47.64 5.03
CA LEU A 46 -65.72 47.31 6.14
C LEU A 46 -65.41 45.81 6.19
N LEU A 47 -66.41 44.95 6.01
CA LEU A 47 -66.25 43.51 5.99
C LEU A 47 -65.43 43.05 4.77
N ALA A 48 -65.71 43.60 3.59
CA ALA A 48 -64.96 43.31 2.37
C ALA A 48 -63.50 43.77 2.49
N GLN A 49 -63.27 44.95 3.06
CA GLN A 49 -61.93 45.44 3.35
C GLN A 49 -61.19 44.53 4.33
N LYS A 50 -61.82 44.17 5.46
CA LYS A 50 -61.22 43.22 6.43
C LYS A 50 -60.90 41.88 5.79
N ASN A 51 -61.82 41.33 5.03
CA ASN A 51 -61.64 40.04 4.35
C ASN A 51 -60.46 40.11 3.37
N ARG A 52 -60.34 41.20 2.60
CA ARG A 52 -59.19 41.43 1.72
C ARG A 52 -57.87 41.51 2.50
N GLU A 53 -57.83 42.26 3.59
CA GLU A 53 -56.63 42.38 4.43
C GLU A 53 -56.25 41.05 5.09
N GLU A 54 -57.24 40.26 5.53
CA GLU A 54 -57.02 38.92 6.10
C GLU A 54 -56.53 37.93 5.05
N LEU A 55 -57.09 37.95 3.82
CA LEU A 55 -56.59 37.15 2.70
C LEU A 55 -55.17 37.53 2.32
N ASP A 56 -54.89 38.83 2.18
CA ASP A 56 -53.56 39.32 1.83
C ASP A 56 -52.52 38.90 2.87
N LYS A 57 -52.86 38.98 4.16
CA LYS A 57 -52.01 38.48 5.26
C LYS A 57 -51.82 36.97 5.20
N TYR A 58 -52.90 36.21 5.01
CA TYR A 58 -52.84 34.76 4.93
C TYR A 58 -51.96 34.29 3.77
N TRP A 59 -52.14 34.86 2.58
CA TRP A 59 -51.34 34.51 1.41
C TRP A 59 -49.89 34.98 1.54
N SER A 60 -49.66 36.17 2.11
CA SER A 60 -48.30 36.65 2.38
C SER A 60 -47.56 35.72 3.33
N GLN A 61 -48.23 35.28 4.41
CA GLN A 61 -47.66 34.32 5.36
C GLN A 61 -47.37 32.96 4.71
N GLN A 62 -48.30 32.44 3.90
CA GLN A 62 -48.09 31.17 3.18
C GLN A 62 -46.94 31.25 2.17
N ILE A 63 -46.80 32.37 1.46
CA ILE A 63 -45.68 32.59 0.55
C ILE A 63 -44.37 32.69 1.33
N GLU A 64 -44.35 33.42 2.44
CA GLU A 64 -43.16 33.56 3.29
C GLU A 64 -42.72 32.20 3.85
N GLU A 65 -43.64 31.43 4.43
CA GLU A 65 -43.38 30.09 4.95
C GLU A 65 -42.84 29.16 3.85
N SER A 66 -43.52 29.09 2.70
CA SER A 66 -43.06 28.29 1.56
C SER A 66 -41.69 28.73 1.04
N THR A 67 -41.46 30.05 0.93
CA THR A 67 -40.19 30.59 0.47
C THR A 67 -39.07 30.24 1.44
N THR A 68 -39.30 30.37 2.75
CA THR A 68 -38.29 30.00 3.75
C THR A 68 -37.94 28.51 3.64
N VAL A 69 -38.93 27.62 3.56
CA VAL A 69 -38.70 26.17 3.39
C VAL A 69 -37.94 25.85 2.10
N VAL A 70 -38.33 26.48 0.98
CA VAL A 70 -37.62 26.27 -0.29
C VAL A 70 -36.18 26.77 -0.22
N THR A 71 -35.93 27.91 0.44
CA THR A 71 -34.58 28.45 0.60
C THR A 71 -33.70 27.58 1.49
N THR A 72 -34.24 27.04 2.60
CA THR A 72 -33.51 26.15 3.50
C THR A 72 -33.20 24.82 2.82
N GLN A 73 -34.19 24.20 2.18
CA GLN A 73 -33.98 22.96 1.41
C GLN A 73 -32.98 23.16 0.28
N SER A 74 -33.03 24.29 -0.43
CA SER A 74 -32.06 24.62 -1.48
C SER A 74 -30.64 24.79 -0.92
N ALA A 75 -30.49 25.33 0.29
CA ALA A 75 -29.20 25.44 0.96
C ALA A 75 -28.67 24.05 1.37
N GLU A 76 -29.52 23.22 1.97
CA GLU A 76 -29.15 21.83 2.34
C GLU A 76 -28.73 20.99 1.13
N ILE A 77 -29.44 21.13 -0.01
CA ILE A 77 -29.06 20.45 -1.25
C ILE A 77 -27.69 20.93 -1.74
N ARG A 78 -27.42 22.23 -1.71
CA ARG A 78 -26.10 22.77 -2.10
C ARG A 78 -25.00 22.25 -1.19
N ASP A 79 -25.23 22.21 0.12
CA ASP A 79 -24.26 21.66 1.07
C ASP A 79 -24.01 20.16 0.81
N ALA A 80 -25.07 19.39 0.55
CA ALA A 80 -24.96 17.99 0.16
C ALA A 80 -24.19 17.80 -1.17
N GLU A 81 -24.41 18.67 -2.15
CA GLU A 81 -23.66 18.66 -3.41
C GLU A 81 -22.18 18.96 -3.20
N THR A 82 -21.84 19.97 -2.39
CA THR A 82 -20.43 20.30 -2.10
C THR A 82 -19.72 19.14 -1.39
N THR A 83 -20.33 18.57 -0.34
CA THR A 83 -19.77 17.41 0.38
C THR A 83 -19.61 16.20 -0.54
N LEU A 84 -20.56 15.94 -1.44
CA LEU A 84 -20.42 14.89 -2.45
C LEU A 84 -19.23 15.14 -3.39
N THR A 85 -19.05 16.37 -3.86
CA THR A 85 -17.91 16.70 -4.73
C THR A 85 -16.57 16.58 -4.02
N ASP A 86 -16.49 16.97 -2.75
CA ASP A 86 -15.28 16.81 -1.95
C ASP A 86 -14.99 15.34 -1.66
N LEU A 87 -16.02 14.55 -1.35
CA LEU A 87 -15.85 13.11 -1.16
C LEU A 87 -15.35 12.45 -2.44
N ARG A 88 -15.88 12.82 -3.61
CA ARG A 88 -15.37 12.35 -4.91
C ARG A 88 -13.90 12.73 -5.14
N ARG A 89 -13.49 13.95 -4.80
CA ARG A 89 -12.09 14.38 -4.90
C ARG A 89 -11.19 13.56 -3.97
N THR A 90 -11.60 13.35 -2.73
CA THR A 90 -10.84 12.54 -1.77
C THR A 90 -10.73 11.08 -2.21
N PHE A 91 -11.80 10.52 -2.78
CA PHE A 91 -11.79 9.17 -3.34
C PHE A 91 -10.79 9.06 -4.49
N GLN A 92 -10.81 10.01 -5.44
CA GLN A 92 -9.85 10.03 -6.55
C GLN A 92 -8.41 10.18 -6.06
N ALA A 93 -8.16 11.02 -5.06
CA ALA A 93 -6.83 11.15 -4.47
C ALA A 93 -6.35 9.83 -3.84
N LEU A 94 -7.21 9.16 -3.07
CA LEU A 94 -6.91 7.86 -2.47
C LEU A 94 -6.67 6.76 -3.52
N GLU A 95 -7.40 6.80 -4.64
CA GLU A 95 -7.21 5.86 -5.75
C GLU A 95 -5.84 6.04 -6.41
N ILE A 96 -5.43 7.29 -6.64
CA ILE A 96 -4.11 7.64 -7.15
C ILE A 96 -3.01 7.20 -6.17
N ASP A 97 -3.17 7.48 -4.88
CA ASP A 97 -2.21 7.07 -3.85
C ASP A 97 -2.08 5.53 -3.81
N LEU A 98 -3.19 4.82 -3.94
CA LEU A 98 -3.21 3.36 -3.99
C LEU A 98 -2.45 2.84 -5.22
N GLU A 99 -2.67 3.44 -6.38
CA GLU A 99 -1.94 3.09 -7.60
C GLU A 99 -0.45 3.41 -7.50
N ALA A 100 -0.08 4.55 -6.91
CA ALA A 100 1.30 4.91 -6.62
C ALA A 100 1.97 3.88 -5.70
N MET A 101 1.30 3.46 -4.63
CA MET A 101 1.80 2.42 -3.71
C MET A 101 1.95 1.06 -4.40
N ARG A 102 1.03 0.69 -5.30
CA ARG A 102 1.15 -0.53 -6.13
C ARG A 102 2.37 -0.46 -7.04
N ASN A 103 2.60 0.68 -7.69
CA ASN A 103 3.76 0.88 -8.55
C ASN A 103 5.07 0.83 -7.75
N GLN A 104 5.11 1.45 -6.58
CA GLN A 104 6.25 1.37 -5.67
C GLN A 104 6.52 -0.07 -5.23
N LYS A 105 5.49 -0.83 -4.87
CA LYS A 105 5.61 -2.26 -4.54
C LYS A 105 6.25 -3.03 -5.70
N ILE A 106 5.73 -2.88 -6.92
CA ILE A 106 6.26 -3.57 -8.11
C ILE A 106 7.73 -3.20 -8.35
N SER A 107 8.08 -1.92 -8.21
CA SER A 107 9.46 -1.45 -8.35
C SER A 107 10.39 -2.08 -7.32
N LEU A 108 9.96 -2.18 -6.05
CA LEU A 108 10.73 -2.82 -4.98
C LEU A 108 10.88 -4.33 -5.21
N GLU A 109 9.82 -5.02 -5.62
CA GLU A 109 9.88 -6.45 -5.95
C GLU A 109 10.83 -6.72 -7.12
N ASN A 110 10.84 -5.86 -8.14
CA ASN A 110 11.77 -5.97 -9.26
C ASN A 110 13.21 -5.70 -8.82
N SER A 111 13.44 -4.67 -8.00
CA SER A 111 14.76 -4.39 -7.44
C SER A 111 15.27 -5.56 -6.58
N LEU A 112 14.39 -6.21 -5.81
CA LEU A 112 14.74 -7.38 -5.03
C LEU A 112 15.17 -8.54 -5.94
N ARG A 113 14.36 -8.86 -6.97
CA ARG A 113 14.70 -9.89 -7.96
C ARG A 113 16.02 -9.61 -8.68
N ASP A 114 16.28 -8.36 -9.05
CA ASP A 114 17.53 -7.97 -9.70
C ASP A 114 18.74 -8.18 -8.77
N VAL A 115 18.59 -7.84 -7.49
CA VAL A 115 19.64 -8.05 -6.49
C VAL A 115 19.88 -9.54 -6.25
N GLU A 116 18.82 -10.34 -6.08
CA GLU A 116 18.91 -11.79 -5.95
C GLU A 116 19.57 -12.43 -7.17
N ALA A 117 19.20 -12.04 -8.39
CA ALA A 117 19.81 -12.54 -9.62
C ALA A 117 21.30 -12.19 -9.70
N ARG A 118 21.68 -10.96 -9.33
CA ARG A 118 23.10 -10.54 -9.28
C ARG A 118 23.89 -11.37 -8.27
N TYR A 119 23.35 -11.57 -7.07
CA TYR A 119 24.03 -12.37 -6.05
C TYR A 119 24.15 -13.84 -6.46
N ASN A 120 23.10 -14.43 -7.06
CA ASN A 120 23.17 -15.79 -7.59
C ASN A 120 24.26 -15.91 -8.67
N MET A 121 24.36 -14.95 -9.59
CA MET A 121 25.41 -14.95 -10.61
C MET A 121 26.81 -14.83 -9.99
N GLN A 122 26.99 -13.94 -9.01
CA GLN A 122 28.27 -13.81 -8.30
C GLN A 122 28.63 -15.10 -7.54
N MET A 123 27.65 -15.75 -6.93
CA MET A 123 27.86 -17.00 -6.21
C MET A 123 28.24 -18.14 -7.16
N GLU A 124 27.60 -18.23 -8.33
CA GLU A 124 27.95 -19.19 -9.37
C GLU A 124 29.37 -18.95 -9.89
N GLN A 125 29.76 -17.70 -10.13
CA GLN A 125 31.12 -17.34 -10.53
C GLN A 125 32.16 -17.74 -9.48
N LEU A 126 31.92 -17.42 -8.20
CA LEU A 126 32.81 -17.80 -7.11
C LEU A 126 32.91 -19.32 -6.96
N ASN A 127 31.79 -20.03 -7.08
CA ASN A 127 31.77 -21.48 -7.03
C ASN A 127 32.55 -22.09 -8.21
N GLY A 128 32.46 -21.49 -9.40
CA GLY A 128 33.27 -21.88 -10.56
C GLY A 128 34.77 -21.73 -10.32
N VAL A 129 35.20 -20.61 -9.73
CA VAL A 129 36.61 -20.40 -9.36
C VAL A 129 37.05 -21.40 -8.28
N LEU A 130 36.21 -21.65 -7.28
CA LEU A 130 36.49 -22.61 -6.21
C LEU A 130 36.70 -24.01 -6.78
N LEU A 131 35.79 -24.49 -7.64
CA LEU A 131 35.91 -25.80 -8.28
C LEU A 131 37.16 -25.91 -9.16
N HIS A 132 37.53 -24.83 -9.86
CA HIS A 132 38.74 -24.79 -10.66
C HIS A 132 39.99 -24.92 -9.77
N LEU A 133 40.07 -24.15 -8.68
CA LEU A 133 41.18 -24.21 -7.73
C LEU A 133 41.27 -25.57 -7.01
N GLU A 134 40.14 -26.16 -6.65
CA GLU A 134 40.09 -27.50 -6.07
C GLU A 134 40.66 -28.55 -7.04
N SER A 135 40.31 -28.44 -8.33
CA SER A 135 40.85 -29.30 -9.39
C SER A 135 42.36 -29.12 -9.56
N GLU A 136 42.85 -27.89 -9.65
CA GLU A 136 44.29 -27.60 -9.77
C GLU A 136 45.08 -28.13 -8.57
N LEU A 137 44.52 -27.98 -7.36
CA LEU A 137 45.12 -28.47 -6.13
C LEU A 137 45.14 -29.99 -6.06
N ALA A 138 44.07 -30.66 -6.51
CA ALA A 138 44.03 -32.11 -6.64
C ALA A 138 45.07 -32.61 -7.66
N GLN A 139 45.19 -31.95 -8.81
CA GLN A 139 46.18 -32.27 -9.83
C GLN A 139 47.61 -32.11 -9.31
N THR A 140 47.91 -30.98 -8.63
CA THR A 140 49.23 -30.72 -8.06
C THR A 140 49.60 -31.75 -6.99
N ARG A 141 48.63 -32.19 -6.17
CA ARG A 141 48.84 -33.26 -5.19
C ARG A 141 49.15 -34.60 -5.86
N ALA A 142 48.41 -34.96 -6.89
CA ALA A 142 48.66 -36.20 -7.66
C ALA A 142 50.05 -36.16 -8.32
N GLU A 143 50.43 -35.02 -8.90
CA GLU A 143 51.75 -34.82 -9.49
C GLU A 143 52.87 -34.93 -8.45
N GLY A 144 52.71 -34.32 -7.27
CA GLY A 144 53.68 -34.43 -6.18
C GLY A 144 53.83 -35.88 -5.66
N GLN A 145 52.73 -36.64 -5.59
CA GLN A 145 52.78 -38.06 -5.24
C GLN A 145 53.53 -38.87 -6.31
N ARG A 146 53.26 -38.62 -7.59
CA ARG A 146 53.98 -39.25 -8.70
C ARG A 146 55.47 -38.95 -8.63
N GLN A 147 55.85 -37.69 -8.45
CA GLN A 147 57.25 -37.28 -8.34
C GLN A 147 57.94 -37.92 -7.13
N THR A 148 57.23 -38.11 -6.02
CA THR A 148 57.76 -38.81 -4.85
C THR A 148 58.07 -40.27 -5.17
N GLN A 149 57.17 -40.97 -5.87
CA GLN A 149 57.39 -42.36 -6.30
C GLN A 149 58.56 -42.48 -7.28
N GLU A 150 58.65 -41.58 -8.26
CA GLU A 150 59.78 -41.53 -9.20
C GLU A 150 61.11 -41.26 -8.47
N TYR A 151 61.10 -40.36 -7.48
CA TYR A 151 62.27 -40.07 -6.66
C TYR A 151 62.70 -41.28 -5.83
N GLU A 152 61.77 -42.00 -5.20
CA GLU A 152 62.07 -43.24 -4.45
C GLU A 152 62.64 -44.32 -5.38
N ALA A 153 62.08 -44.50 -6.57
CA ALA A 153 62.61 -45.43 -7.56
C ALA A 153 64.05 -45.09 -7.98
N LEU A 154 64.32 -43.80 -8.26
CA LEU A 154 65.66 -43.33 -8.62
C LEU A 154 66.64 -43.49 -7.45
N LEU A 155 66.20 -43.20 -6.22
CA LEU A 155 67.00 -43.41 -5.02
C LEU A 155 67.38 -44.89 -4.88
N ASN A 156 66.43 -45.81 -5.06
CA ASN A 156 66.69 -47.25 -5.01
C ASN A 156 67.73 -47.68 -6.05
N ILE A 157 67.66 -47.15 -7.28
CA ILE A 157 68.67 -47.43 -8.32
C ILE A 157 70.03 -46.88 -7.91
N LYS A 158 70.09 -45.63 -7.44
CA LYS A 158 71.33 -44.98 -6.99
C LYS A 158 72.04 -45.80 -5.91
N VAL A 159 71.28 -46.36 -4.97
CA VAL A 159 71.81 -47.17 -3.86
C VAL A 159 72.35 -48.50 -4.35
N LYS A 160 71.66 -49.16 -5.29
CA LYS A 160 72.17 -50.37 -5.94
C LYS A 160 73.49 -50.09 -6.66
N LEU A 161 73.56 -49.01 -7.43
CA LEU A 161 74.80 -48.61 -8.12
C LEU A 161 75.93 -48.27 -7.14
N GLU A 162 75.64 -47.58 -6.04
CA GLU A 162 76.63 -47.30 -4.99
C GLU A 162 77.16 -48.61 -4.36
N SER A 163 76.29 -49.60 -4.15
CA SER A 163 76.70 -50.92 -3.68
C SER A 163 77.59 -51.65 -4.69
N GLU A 164 77.25 -51.63 -5.98
CA GLU A 164 78.05 -52.22 -7.06
C GLU A 164 79.42 -51.54 -7.19
N ILE A 165 79.49 -50.21 -7.12
CA ILE A 165 80.76 -49.48 -7.14
C ILE A 165 81.62 -49.86 -5.92
N SER A 166 81.01 -50.02 -4.74
CA SER A 166 81.75 -50.41 -3.53
C SER A 166 82.32 -51.83 -3.64
N THR A 167 81.58 -52.77 -4.24
CA THR A 167 82.08 -54.14 -4.47
C THR A 167 83.16 -54.15 -5.54
N TYR A 168 83.00 -53.38 -6.62
CA TYR A 168 84.05 -53.22 -7.64
C TYR A 168 85.34 -52.63 -7.08
N ARG A 169 85.27 -51.61 -6.21
CA ARG A 169 86.45 -51.05 -5.53
C ARG A 169 87.13 -52.09 -4.64
N ARG A 170 86.36 -52.83 -3.83
CA ARG A 170 86.90 -53.90 -2.97
C ARG A 170 87.60 -54.99 -3.78
N LEU A 171 87.03 -55.41 -4.90
CA LEU A 171 87.64 -56.38 -5.83
C LEU A 171 88.97 -55.90 -6.44
N LEU A 172 89.08 -54.60 -6.73
CA LEU A 172 90.30 -54.00 -7.30
C LEU A 172 91.39 -53.77 -6.24
N GLU A 173 91.02 -53.49 -5.00
CA GLU A 173 91.94 -53.24 -3.88
C GLU A 173 92.41 -54.55 -3.19
N ASP A 174 91.52 -55.51 -2.95
CA ASP A 174 91.76 -56.76 -2.19
C ASP A 174 92.10 -57.97 -3.09
N GLY A 175 92.82 -57.76 -4.19
CA GLY A 175 93.00 -58.70 -5.32
C GLY A 175 93.52 -60.12 -5.03
N GLU A 176 93.76 -60.51 -3.78
CA GLU A 176 94.21 -61.87 -3.39
C GLU A 176 93.34 -62.57 -2.31
N ASP A 177 92.49 -61.87 -1.55
CA ASP A 177 91.69 -62.46 -0.43
C ASP A 177 90.16 -62.28 -0.57
N PHE A 178 89.66 -61.80 -1.71
CA PHE A 178 88.22 -61.59 -1.91
C PHE A 178 87.45 -62.90 -2.20
N SER A 179 86.62 -63.34 -1.25
CA SER A 179 85.67 -64.44 -1.45
C SER A 179 84.38 -63.96 -2.12
N LEU A 180 83.97 -64.60 -3.21
CA LEU A 180 82.71 -64.32 -3.93
C LEU A 180 81.46 -64.39 -3.02
N ARG A 181 81.57 -65.10 -1.89
CA ARG A 181 80.51 -65.29 -0.89
C ARG A 181 80.21 -64.00 -0.10
N ASP A 182 81.23 -63.17 0.19
CA ASP A 182 81.08 -61.89 0.89
C ASP A 182 80.27 -60.86 0.07
N ALA A 183 80.38 -60.93 -1.26
CA ALA A 183 79.66 -60.04 -2.18
C ALA A 183 78.15 -60.37 -2.24
N LEU A 184 77.83 -61.66 -2.21
CA LEU A 184 76.45 -62.15 -2.19
C LEU A 184 75.76 -61.84 -0.84
N ASP A 185 76.48 -61.98 0.28
CA ASP A 185 75.93 -61.67 1.61
C ASP A 185 75.68 -60.17 1.78
N SER A 186 76.54 -59.30 1.22
CA SER A 186 76.32 -57.84 1.20
C SER A 186 75.13 -57.41 0.32
N SER A 187 74.82 -58.19 -0.73
CA SER A 187 73.69 -57.91 -1.64
C SER A 187 72.33 -58.28 -1.04
N ASN A 188 72.31 -59.15 -0.02
CA ASN A 188 71.08 -59.59 0.67
C ASN A 188 70.76 -58.79 1.95
N SER A 189 71.63 -57.88 2.40
CA SER A 189 71.34 -56.98 3.53
C SER A 189 70.40 -55.85 3.07
N MET A 190 69.18 -55.83 3.62
CA MET A 190 68.24 -54.73 3.46
C MET A 190 68.81 -53.46 4.10
N GLN A 191 69.32 -52.55 3.27
CA GLN A 191 69.70 -51.21 3.72
C GLN A 191 68.46 -50.31 3.73
N THR A 192 68.08 -49.81 4.91
CA THR A 192 66.99 -48.85 5.05
C THR A 192 67.58 -47.45 5.01
N ILE A 193 67.15 -46.63 4.05
CA ILE A 193 67.63 -45.26 3.93
C ILE A 193 66.60 -44.34 4.55
N GLN A 194 66.97 -43.72 5.66
CA GLN A 194 66.16 -42.72 6.32
C GLN A 194 66.56 -41.34 5.77
N LYS A 195 65.65 -40.72 5.01
CA LYS A 195 65.78 -39.33 4.59
C LYS A 195 64.93 -38.45 5.50
N THR A 196 65.55 -37.48 6.16
CA THR A 196 64.87 -36.48 6.99
C THR A 196 64.97 -35.12 6.31
N THR A 197 63.86 -34.63 5.80
CA THR A 197 63.74 -33.29 5.22
C THR A 197 63.19 -32.34 6.28
N THR A 198 63.99 -31.38 6.71
CA THR A 198 63.56 -30.32 7.64
C THR A 198 63.31 -29.04 6.84
N ARG A 199 62.06 -28.55 6.85
CA ARG A 199 61.63 -27.37 6.10
C ARG A 199 61.19 -26.28 7.06
N LYS A 200 61.76 -25.07 6.93
CA LYS A 200 61.36 -23.89 7.70
C LYS A 200 60.54 -22.95 6.80
N VAL A 201 59.30 -22.69 7.21
CA VAL A 201 58.34 -21.85 6.46
C VAL A 201 57.97 -20.63 7.31
N VAL A 202 58.04 -19.44 6.71
CA VAL A 202 57.60 -18.17 7.31
C VAL A 202 56.68 -17.48 6.29
N ASP A 203 55.49 -17.07 6.73
CA ASP A 203 54.46 -16.40 5.90
C ASP A 203 54.15 -17.11 4.56
N GLY A 204 54.02 -18.45 4.61
CA GLY A 204 53.69 -19.26 3.43
C GLY A 204 54.81 -19.41 2.40
N LYS A 205 55.97 -18.79 2.62
CA LYS A 205 57.16 -18.90 1.76
C LYS A 205 58.26 -19.70 2.47
N VAL A 206 58.96 -20.51 1.69
CA VAL A 206 59.92 -21.49 2.23
C VAL A 206 61.28 -20.85 2.23
N VAL A 207 61.82 -20.63 3.42
CA VAL A 207 63.02 -19.80 3.64
C VAL A 207 64.27 -20.66 3.75
N SER A 208 64.15 -21.92 4.16
CA SER A 208 65.26 -22.87 4.14
C SER A 208 64.76 -24.32 4.11
N GLU A 209 65.41 -25.16 3.30
CA GLU A 209 65.19 -26.61 3.23
C GLU A 209 66.52 -27.32 3.40
N THR A 210 66.61 -28.24 4.36
CA THR A 210 67.80 -29.07 4.60
C THR A 210 67.41 -30.54 4.48
N ASN A 211 68.12 -31.26 3.62
CA ASN A 211 67.91 -32.68 3.34
C ASN A 211 69.07 -33.48 3.94
N ASP A 212 68.81 -34.30 4.96
CA ASP A 212 69.77 -35.27 5.49
C ASP A 212 69.37 -36.68 5.04
N THR A 213 70.33 -37.46 4.53
CA THR A 213 70.11 -38.85 4.08
C THR A 213 71.09 -39.76 4.80
N ARG A 214 70.55 -40.68 5.61
CA ARG A 214 71.33 -41.68 6.34
C ARG A 214 71.00 -43.07 5.84
N VAL A 215 72.04 -43.85 5.55
CA VAL A 215 71.92 -45.25 5.15
C VAL A 215 72.11 -46.11 6.39
N LEU A 216 71.06 -46.83 6.80
CA LEU A 216 71.11 -47.78 7.92
C LEU A 216 71.29 -49.18 7.33
N ARG A 217 72.38 -49.86 7.71
CA ARG A 217 72.57 -51.30 7.45
C ARG A 217 71.97 -52.09 8.61
N HIS A 218 71.18 -53.11 8.28
CA HIS A 218 70.79 -54.18 9.20
C HIS A 218 71.67 -55.40 8.98
#